data_AF-A0A6X8RZ74-F1
#
_entry.id   AF-A0A6X8RZ74-F1
#
_cell.length_a   1.000
_cell.length_b   1.000
_cell.length_c   1.000
_cell.angle_alpha   90.00
_cell.angle_beta   90.00
_cell.angle_gamma   90.00
#
_symmetry.space_group_name_H-M   'P 1'
#
loop_
_entity.id
_entity.type
_entity.pdbx_description
1 polymer ?
#
loop_
_entity_poly.entity_id
_entity_poly.type
_entity_poly.pdbx_seq_one_letter_code
_entity_poly.pdbx_strand_id
1 'polypeptide(L)'
;KIASQTGIKSYQVLKTRMDFKYKELLAKMKSLQLTINSNQKELKGLEEQSRTTEVILANQKREYNISQSSYYEMLNTQYDYFALERKMVEMKISDAINKISLLQVSGELLSL
;
A
#
# COMPACT_ATOMS: atom_id res chain seq x y z
N LYS A 1 -7.95 23.11 49.57
CA LYS A 1 -8.40 24.04 48.50
C LYS A 1 -7.42 24.10 47.32
N ILE A 2 -6.10 24.25 47.54
CA ILE A 2 -5.11 24.30 46.45
C ILE A 2 -4.90 22.91 45.80
N ALA A 3 -4.71 21.85 46.59
CA ALA A 3 -4.51 20.48 46.08
C ALA A 3 -5.67 19.97 45.20
N SER A 4 -6.92 20.31 45.55
CA SER A 4 -8.11 19.95 44.76
C SER A 4 -8.18 20.73 43.43
N GLN A 5 -7.78 22.01 43.41
CA GLN A 5 -7.68 22.79 42.16
C GLN A 5 -6.54 22.29 41.26
N THR A 6 -5.41 21.90 41.84
CA THR A 6 -4.30 21.29 41.11
C THR A 6 -4.71 19.95 40.50
N GLY A 7 -5.43 19.10 41.25
CA GLY A 7 -5.95 17.83 40.74
C GLY A 7 -6.90 17.99 39.55
N ILE A 8 -7.83 18.95 39.61
CA ILE A 8 -8.76 19.24 38.51
C ILE A 8 -8.02 19.74 37.26
N LYS A 9 -7.03 20.63 37.43
CA LYS A 9 -6.21 21.12 36.31
C LYS A 9 -5.39 19.99 35.68
N SER A 10 -4.75 19.16 36.48
CA SER A 10 -4.00 17.99 35.99
C SER A 10 -4.89 17.02 35.22
N TYR A 11 -6.11 16.77 35.72
CA TYR A 11 -7.10 15.96 35.03
C TYR A 11 -7.50 16.55 33.68
N GLN A 12 -7.79 17.86 33.62
CA GLN A 12 -8.14 18.54 32.36
C GLN A 12 -7.01 18.43 31.33
N VAL A 13 -5.76 18.63 31.74
CA VAL A 13 -4.58 18.49 30.86
C VAL A 13 -4.45 17.05 30.36
N LEU A 14 -4.60 16.06 31.24
CA LEU A 14 -4.54 14.65 30.86
C LEU A 14 -5.65 14.31 29.86
N LYS A 15 -6.89 14.73 30.13
CA LYS A 15 -8.03 14.52 29.23
C LYS A 15 -7.74 15.11 27.84
N THR A 16 -7.29 16.36 27.76
CA THR A 16 -6.97 16.99 26.47
C THR A 16 -5.87 16.24 25.71
N ARG A 17 -4.84 15.75 26.40
CA ARG A 17 -3.79 14.94 25.79
C ARG A 17 -4.32 13.62 25.24
N MET A 18 -5.16 12.92 26.01
CA MET A 18 -5.78 11.67 25.58
C MET A 18 -6.72 11.88 24.39
N ASP A 19 -7.57 12.91 24.43
CA ASP A 19 -8.48 13.27 23.33
C ASP A 19 -7.69 13.59 22.05
N PHE A 20 -6.57 14.30 22.17
CA PHE A 20 -5.69 14.60 21.04
C PHE A 20 -5.06 13.33 20.47
N LYS A 21 -4.50 12.48 21.34
CA LYS A 21 -3.85 11.23 20.93
C LYS A 21 -4.84 10.27 20.26
N TYR A 22 -6.04 10.16 20.79
CA TYR A 22 -7.12 9.37 20.20
C TYR A 22 -7.45 9.84 18.77
N LYS A 23 -7.61 11.16 18.57
CA LYS A 23 -7.89 11.73 17.25
C LYS A 23 -6.74 11.52 16.26
N GLU A 24 -5.50 11.66 16.73
CA GLU A 24 -4.29 11.40 15.92
C GLU A 24 -4.27 9.95 15.43
N LEU A 25 -4.46 8.98 16.33
CA LEU A 25 -4.45 7.57 16.00
C LEU A 25 -5.59 7.20 15.03
N LEU A 26 -6.80 7.73 15.26
CA LEU A 26 -7.92 7.54 14.33
C LEU A 26 -7.64 8.10 12.93
N ALA A 27 -7.03 9.29 12.84
CA ALA A 27 -6.67 9.88 11.56
C ALA A 27 -5.63 9.01 10.84
N LYS A 28 -4.63 8.51 11.58
CA LYS A 28 -3.62 7.59 11.06
C LYS A 28 -4.25 6.28 10.54
N MET A 29 -5.17 5.66 11.30
CA MET A 29 -5.89 4.46 10.84
C MET A 29 -6.64 4.71 9.54
N LYS A 30 -7.38 5.83 9.44
CA LYS A 30 -8.11 6.19 8.21
C LYS A 30 -7.17 6.34 7.01
N SER A 31 -6.04 7.02 7.20
CA SER A 31 -5.05 7.18 6.14
C SER A 31 -4.48 5.84 5.70
N LEU A 32 -4.10 4.97 6.65
CA LEU A 32 -3.58 3.64 6.33
C LEU A 32 -4.61 2.82 5.55
N GLN A 33 -5.88 2.85 5.94
CA GLN A 33 -6.96 2.15 5.23
C GLN A 33 -7.14 2.66 3.79
N LEU A 34 -7.08 3.97 3.57
CA LEU A 34 -7.13 4.56 2.24
C LEU A 34 -5.96 4.08 1.38
N THR A 35 -4.76 4.02 1.95
CA THR A 35 -3.56 3.50 1.28
C THR A 35 -3.71 2.02 0.92
N ILE A 36 -4.28 1.17 1.80
CA ILE A 36 -4.56 -0.25 1.48
C ILE A 36 -5.46 -0.33 0.24
N ASN A 37 -6.57 0.42 0.25
CA ASN A 37 -7.53 0.40 -0.84
C ASN A 37 -6.89 0.86 -2.16
N SER A 38 -6.04 1.88 -2.10
CA SER A 38 -5.29 2.37 -3.26
C SER A 38 -4.30 1.33 -3.80
N ASN A 39 -3.51 0.72 -2.91
CA ASN A 39 -2.54 -0.31 -3.28
C ASN A 39 -3.22 -1.53 -3.93
N GLN A 40 -4.37 -1.96 -3.40
CA GLN A 40 -5.14 -3.06 -3.97
C GLN A 40 -5.66 -2.75 -5.38
N LYS A 41 -6.10 -1.50 -5.61
CA LYS A 41 -6.57 -1.07 -6.93
C LYS A 41 -5.42 -1.03 -7.94
N GLU A 42 -4.29 -0.44 -7.56
CA GLU A 42 -3.09 -0.39 -8.41
C GLU A 42 -2.58 -1.80 -8.72
N LEU A 43 -2.53 -2.69 -7.72
CA LEU A 43 -2.09 -4.08 -7.92
C LEU A 43 -2.96 -4.82 -8.93
N LYS A 44 -4.29 -4.66 -8.87
CA LYS A 44 -5.18 -5.23 -9.88
C LYS A 44 -4.90 -4.71 -11.28
N GLY A 45 -4.65 -3.40 -11.43
CA GLY A 45 -4.27 -2.81 -12.71
C GLY A 45 -2.96 -3.37 -13.24
N LEU A 46 -1.96 -3.58 -12.37
CA LEU A 46 -0.69 -4.21 -12.75
C LEU A 46 -0.85 -5.68 -13.15
N GLU A 47 -1.71 -6.43 -12.46
CA GLU A 47 -2.02 -7.82 -12.80
C GLU A 47 -2.71 -7.93 -14.17
N GLU A 48 -3.63 -7.01 -14.48
CA GLU A 48 -4.26 -6.92 -15.80
C GLU A 48 -3.23 -6.59 -16.89
N GLN A 49 -2.36 -5.58 -16.65
CA GLN A 49 -1.27 -5.24 -17.57
C GLN A 49 -0.32 -6.41 -17.80
N SER A 50 0.06 -7.12 -16.74
CA SER A 50 0.91 -8.31 -16.82
C SER A 50 0.28 -9.39 -17.72
N ARG A 51 -1.01 -9.71 -17.54
CA ARG A 51 -1.72 -10.68 -18.40
C ARG A 51 -1.77 -10.22 -19.86
N THR A 52 -2.02 -8.94 -20.12
CA THR A 52 -2.01 -8.41 -21.50
C THR A 52 -0.62 -8.53 -22.12
N THR A 53 0.43 -8.17 -21.40
CA THR A 53 1.82 -8.26 -21.88
C THR A 53 2.22 -9.72 -22.15
N GLU A 54 1.80 -10.67 -21.32
CA GLU A 54 2.02 -12.10 -21.55
C GLU A 54 1.38 -12.58 -22.87
N VAL A 55 0.16 -12.13 -23.17
CA VAL A 55 -0.50 -12.42 -24.45
C VAL A 55 0.26 -11.79 -25.63
N ILE A 56 0.74 -10.56 -25.48
CA ILE A 56 1.57 -9.90 -26.51
C ILE A 56 2.85 -10.71 -26.78
N LEU A 57 3.55 -11.15 -25.73
CA LEU A 57 4.73 -11.99 -25.85
C LEU A 57 4.45 -13.30 -26.58
N ALA A 58 3.33 -13.95 -26.27
CA ALA A 58 2.91 -15.17 -26.96
C ALA A 58 2.58 -14.93 -28.44
N ASN A 59 2.07 -13.75 -28.80
CA ASN A 59 1.85 -13.34 -30.20
C ASN A 59 3.18 -13.06 -30.91
N GLN A 60 4.03 -12.21 -30.33
CA GLN A 60 5.34 -11.87 -30.89
C GLN A 60 6.21 -13.11 -31.11
N LYS A 61 6.17 -14.10 -30.19
CA LYS A 61 6.86 -15.38 -30.37
C LYS A 61 6.35 -16.15 -31.58
N ARG A 62 5.02 -16.15 -31.83
CA ARG A 62 4.42 -16.77 -33.01
C ARG A 62 4.82 -16.03 -34.29
N GLU A 63 4.77 -14.70 -34.28
CA GLU A 63 5.16 -13.85 -35.41
C GLU A 63 6.65 -13.97 -35.74
N TYR A 64 7.51 -14.04 -34.73
CA TYR A 64 8.94 -14.29 -34.90
C TYR A 64 9.21 -15.61 -35.63
N ASN A 65 8.48 -16.68 -35.28
CA ASN A 65 8.63 -17.99 -35.93
C ASN A 65 8.25 -17.98 -37.41
N ILE A 66 7.46 -16.99 -37.86
CA ILE A 66 7.11 -16.76 -39.27
C ILE A 66 7.82 -15.54 -39.85
N SER A 67 8.88 -15.05 -39.20
CA SER A 67 9.71 -13.91 -39.61
C SER A 67 8.94 -12.58 -39.77
N GLN A 68 7.85 -12.40 -39.03
CA GLN A 68 7.02 -11.19 -39.06
C GLN A 68 7.29 -10.20 -37.92
N SER A 69 7.92 -10.65 -36.83
CA SER A 69 8.39 -9.77 -35.74
C SER A 69 9.88 -9.97 -35.51
N SER A 70 10.55 -8.93 -35.01
CA SER A 70 11.98 -8.99 -34.70
C SER A 70 12.24 -9.55 -33.31
N TYR A 71 13.38 -10.22 -33.14
CA TYR A 71 13.81 -10.67 -31.81
C TYR A 71 13.94 -9.50 -30.81
N TYR A 72 14.38 -8.32 -31.28
CA TYR A 72 14.52 -7.12 -30.44
C TYR A 72 13.19 -6.65 -29.86
N GLU A 73 12.12 -6.72 -30.64
CA GLU A 73 10.78 -6.35 -30.19
C GLU A 73 10.31 -7.27 -29.06
N MET A 74 10.46 -8.59 -29.25
CA MET A 74 10.15 -9.59 -28.22
C MET A 74 11.02 -9.39 -26.97
N LEU A 75 12.31 -9.09 -27.12
CA LEU A 75 13.21 -8.86 -25.98
C LEU A 75 12.80 -7.64 -25.16
N ASN A 76 12.41 -6.54 -25.81
CA ASN A 76 11.93 -5.34 -25.12
C ASN A 76 10.65 -5.63 -24.34
N THR A 77 9.68 -6.32 -24.95
CA THR A 77 8.44 -6.67 -24.26
C THR A 77 8.69 -7.65 -23.10
N GLN A 78 9.68 -8.55 -23.20
CA GLN A 78 10.09 -9.42 -22.08
C GLN A 78 10.66 -8.60 -20.91
N TYR A 79 11.47 -7.58 -21.22
CA TYR A 79 12.00 -6.67 -20.20
C TYR A 79 10.88 -5.88 -19.52
N ASP A 80 9.93 -5.35 -20.29
CA ASP A 80 8.75 -4.65 -19.75
C ASP A 80 7.91 -5.57 -18.85
N TYR A 81 7.73 -6.83 -19.25
CA TYR A 81 7.05 -7.83 -18.43
C TYR A 81 7.75 -8.06 -17.09
N PHE A 82 9.07 -8.25 -17.11
CA PHE A 82 9.86 -8.39 -15.89
C PHE A 82 9.80 -7.14 -14.99
N ALA A 83 9.82 -5.94 -15.58
CA ALA A 83 9.67 -4.69 -14.84
C ALA A 83 8.29 -4.58 -14.17
N LEU A 84 7.22 -5.03 -14.84
CA LEU A 84 5.88 -5.13 -14.26
C LEU A 84 5.84 -6.11 -13.07
N GLU A 85 6.46 -7.29 -13.21
CA GLU A 85 6.56 -8.26 -12.12
C GLU A 85 7.24 -7.67 -10.88
N ARG A 86 8.38 -6.99 -11.09
CA ARG A 86 9.09 -6.30 -10.00
C ARG A 86 8.18 -5.26 -9.32
N LYS A 87 7.49 -4.43 -10.09
CA LYS A 87 6.58 -3.40 -9.56
C LYS A 87 5.41 -4.02 -8.77
N MET A 88 4.86 -5.16 -9.22
CA MET A 88 3.84 -5.89 -8.48
C MET A 88 4.36 -6.40 -7.13
N VAL A 89 5.59 -6.92 -7.08
CA VAL A 89 6.21 -7.38 -5.82
C VAL A 89 6.44 -6.22 -4.87
N GLU A 90 6.99 -5.10 -5.35
CA GLU A 90 7.16 -3.88 -4.54
C GLU A 90 5.83 -3.39 -3.95
N MET A 91 4.76 -3.41 -4.75
CA MET A 91 3.41 -3.04 -4.29
C MET A 91 2.88 -3.99 -3.22
N LYS A 92 3.09 -5.30 -3.37
CA LYS A 92 2.70 -6.30 -2.36
C LYS A 92 3.44 -6.11 -1.04
N ILE A 93 4.74 -5.78 -1.10
CA ILE A 93 5.55 -5.44 0.09
C ILE A 93 5.00 -4.18 0.76
N SER A 94 4.73 -3.13 -0.01
CA SER A 94 4.15 -1.87 0.49
C SER A 94 2.79 -2.10 1.17
N ASP A 95 1.90 -2.89 0.57
CA ASP A 95 0.61 -3.26 1.15
C ASP A 95 0.76 -4.04 2.48
N ALA A 96 1.71 -4.97 2.55
CA ALA A 96 2.01 -5.71 3.78
C ALA A 96 2.51 -4.80 4.90
N ILE A 97 3.45 -3.89 4.61
CA ILE A 97 3.95 -2.89 5.58
C ILE A 97 2.81 -2.01 6.08
N ASN A 98 1.93 -1.59 5.18
CA ASN A 98 0.79 -0.73 5.50
C ASN A 98 -0.23 -1.45 6.40
N LYS A 99 -0.50 -2.74 6.16
CA LYS A 99 -1.33 -3.60 7.03
C LYS A 99 -0.72 -3.80 8.41
N ILE A 100 0.59 -4.04 8.49
CA ILE A 100 1.31 -4.13 9.78
C ILE A 100 1.18 -2.82 10.56
N SER A 101 1.36 -1.69 9.88
CA SER A 101 1.21 -0.36 10.49
C SER A 101 -0.21 -0.13 11.02
N LEU A 102 -1.23 -0.60 10.30
CA LEU A 102 -2.63 -0.52 10.74
C LEU A 102 -2.86 -1.36 12.01
N LEU A 103 -2.29 -2.56 12.09
CA LEU A 103 -2.36 -3.40 13.28
C LEU A 103 -1.68 -2.73 14.49
N GLN A 104 -0.50 -2.14 14.29
CA GLN A 104 0.21 -1.42 15.35
C GLN A 104 -0.60 -0.25 15.90
N VAL A 105 -1.14 0.60 15.02
CA VAL A 105 -1.97 1.75 15.44
C VAL A 105 -3.26 1.29 16.11
N SER A 106 -3.85 0.18 15.65
CA SER A 106 -5.02 -0.41 16.31
C SER A 106 -4.70 -0.90 17.72
N GLY A 107 -3.53 -1.52 17.92
CA GLY A 107 -3.04 -1.90 19.24
C GLY A 107 -2.78 -0.70 20.15
N GLU A 108 -2.16 0.35 19.63
CA GLU A 108 -1.96 1.61 20.37
C GLU A 108 -3.31 2.20 20.81
N LEU A 109 -4.32 2.20 19.93
CA LEU A 109 -5.65 2.71 20.24
C LEU A 109 -6.35 1.91 21.35
N LEU A 110 -6.19 0.59 21.37
CA LEU A 110 -6.73 -0.27 22.44
C LEU A 110 -6.02 -0.07 23.78
N SER A 111 -4.80 0.45 23.77
CA SER A 111 -3.99 0.70 24.96
C SER A 111 -4.12 2.12 25.52
N LEU A 112 -4.90 3.00 24.88
CA LEU A 112 -5.27 4.31 25.42
C LEU A 112 -6.22 4.18 26.61
#